data_AF-A0A7X3GE81-F1
#
_entry.id   AF-A0A7X3GE81-F1
#
_cell.length_a   1.000
_cell.length_b   1.000
_cell.length_c   1.000
_cell.angle_alpha   90.00
_cell.angle_beta   90.00
_cell.angle_gamma   90.00
#
_symmetry.space_group_name_H-M   'P 1'
#
loop_
_entity.id
_entity.type
_entity.pdbx_description
1 polymer ?
#
loop_
_entity_poly.entity_id
_entity_poly.type
_entity_poly.pdbx_seq_one_letter_code
_entity_poly.pdbx_strand_id
1 'polypeptide(L)'
;MQQQQTQSQAQQPVMARPPQVVTTKDFQYLKDMLSWELNAMKKCHHFAKETSCQQTKQAIDKAGQMHQRHYGLLLKHLQNNNTEEMKKVPQIQ
;
A
#
# COMPACT_ATOMS: atom_id res chain seq x y z
N MET A 1 23.55 -37.94 38.27
CA MET A 1 23.94 -37.17 37.06
C MET A 1 22.76 -37.10 36.12
N GLN A 2 22.64 -35.97 35.43
CA GLN A 2 21.70 -35.63 34.35
C GLN A 2 20.34 -35.05 34.76
N GLN A 3 20.34 -33.72 34.84
CA GLN A 3 19.17 -32.86 34.86
C GLN A 3 18.81 -32.56 33.39
N GLN A 4 17.58 -32.86 33.01
CA GLN A 4 17.07 -32.78 31.65
C GLN A 4 16.56 -31.35 31.39
N GLN A 5 17.23 -30.63 30.49
CA GLN A 5 16.82 -29.30 30.01
C GLN A 5 15.77 -29.46 28.92
N THR A 6 14.52 -29.11 29.23
CA THR A 6 13.44 -28.92 28.26
C THR A 6 13.62 -27.58 27.56
N GLN A 7 13.99 -27.64 26.28
CA GLN A 7 14.14 -26.48 25.41
C GLN A 7 12.78 -26.10 24.81
N SER A 8 12.16 -25.05 25.35
CA SER A 8 10.90 -24.49 24.85
C SER A 8 11.15 -23.77 23.52
N GLN A 9 10.86 -24.41 22.38
CA GLN A 9 10.78 -23.72 21.08
C GLN A 9 9.57 -22.78 21.08
N ALA A 10 9.82 -21.48 21.20
CA ALA A 10 8.79 -20.46 21.06
C ALA A 10 8.29 -20.44 19.60
N GLN A 11 7.09 -20.95 19.39
CA GLN A 11 6.39 -20.95 18.12
C GLN A 11 6.05 -19.50 17.74
N GLN A 12 6.71 -18.96 16.71
CA GLN A 12 6.46 -17.60 16.23
C GLN A 12 5.00 -17.46 15.77
N PRO A 13 4.23 -16.47 16.26
CA PRO A 13 2.84 -16.30 15.87
C PRO A 13 2.74 -15.99 14.36
N VAL A 14 1.96 -16.79 13.63
CA VAL A 14 1.64 -16.53 12.23
C VAL A 14 0.79 -15.27 12.16
N MET A 15 1.28 -14.23 11.48
CA MET A 15 0.53 -12.98 11.30
C MET A 15 -0.61 -13.18 10.30
N ALA A 16 -1.86 -13.20 10.78
CA ALA A 16 -3.05 -13.30 9.93
C ALA A 16 -3.34 -12.02 9.12
N ARG A 17 -2.79 -10.88 9.55
CA ARG A 17 -2.89 -9.59 8.87
C ARG A 17 -1.58 -8.81 9.04
N PRO A 18 -1.21 -7.96 8.08
CA PRO A 18 -0.04 -7.12 8.21
C PRO A 18 -0.19 -6.16 9.41
N PRO A 19 0.92 -5.82 10.08
CA PRO A 19 0.96 -4.75 11.08
C PRO A 19 0.41 -3.42 10.54
N GLN A 20 -0.08 -2.55 11.43
CA GLN A 20 -0.58 -1.22 11.06
C GLN A 20 0.54 -0.18 10.89
N VAL A 21 1.76 -0.55 11.23
CA VAL A 21 2.93 0.31 11.07
C VAL A 21 3.28 0.46 9.59
N VAL A 22 3.61 1.69 9.19
CA VAL A 22 4.15 2.03 7.87
C VAL A 22 5.64 2.28 8.08
N THR A 23 6.47 1.35 7.63
CA THR A 23 7.92 1.53 7.69
C THR A 23 8.38 2.53 6.63
N THR A 24 9.64 2.97 6.68
CA THR A 24 10.24 3.81 5.63
C THR A 24 10.12 3.17 4.24
N LYS A 25 10.30 1.85 4.15
CA LYS A 25 10.17 1.10 2.89
C LYS A 25 8.72 1.13 2.39
N ASP A 26 7.75 0.87 3.26
CA ASP A 26 6.33 0.93 2.90
C ASP A 26 5.94 2.33 2.41
N PHE A 27 6.41 3.38 3.10
CA PHE A 27 6.17 4.76 2.72
C PHE A 27 6.74 5.10 1.33
N GLN A 28 7.94 4.64 1.01
CA GLN A 28 8.56 4.83 -0.30
C GLN A 28 7.72 4.16 -1.41
N TYR A 29 7.28 2.92 -1.22
CA TYR A 29 6.42 2.26 -2.19
C TYR A 29 5.06 2.96 -2.34
N LEU A 30 4.42 3.36 -1.24
CA LEU A 30 3.17 4.11 -1.29
C LEU A 30 3.34 5.43 -2.06
N LYS A 31 4.43 6.16 -1.85
CA LYS A 31 4.76 7.39 -2.56
C LYS A 31 4.89 7.17 -4.07
N ASP A 32 5.60 6.12 -4.48
CA ASP A 32 5.78 5.77 -5.89
C ASP A 32 4.43 5.40 -6.53
N MET A 33 3.65 4.54 -5.88
CA MET A 33 2.32 4.12 -6.36
C MET A 33 1.36 5.31 -6.49
N LEU A 34 1.32 6.21 -5.49
CA LEU A 34 0.52 7.44 -5.55
C LEU A 34 0.94 8.32 -6.74
N SER A 35 2.24 8.44 -6.99
CA SER A 35 2.77 9.22 -8.11
C SER A 35 2.40 8.60 -9.45
N TRP A 36 2.42 7.27 -9.56
CA TRP A 36 2.00 6.55 -10.76
C TRP A 36 0.50 6.69 -11.03
N GLU A 37 -0.35 6.51 -10.02
CA GLU A 37 -1.81 6.66 -10.15
C GLU A 37 -2.20 8.09 -10.56
N LEU A 38 -1.56 9.11 -9.96
CA LEU A 38 -1.75 10.51 -10.32
C LEU A 38 -1.37 10.80 -11.78
N ASN A 39 -0.22 10.28 -12.22
CA ASN A 39 0.23 10.44 -13.60
C ASN A 39 -0.68 9.69 -14.59
N ALA A 40 -1.10 8.47 -14.25
CA ALA A 40 -1.99 7.67 -15.08
C ALA A 40 -3.34 8.37 -15.28
N MET A 41 -4.01 8.83 -14.21
CA MET A 41 -5.30 9.51 -14.34
C MET A 41 -5.21 10.82 -15.15
N LYS A 42 -4.11 11.58 -15.01
CA LYS A 42 -3.86 12.78 -15.82
C LYS A 42 -3.69 12.45 -17.31
N LYS A 43 -2.93 11.40 -17.62
CA LYS A 43 -2.73 10.94 -19.01
C LYS A 43 -4.02 10.42 -19.61
N CYS A 44 -4.82 9.66 -18.86
CA CYS A 44 -6.14 9.24 -19.31
C CYS A 44 -7.02 10.45 -19.66
N HIS A 45 -7.11 11.43 -18.75
CA HIS A 45 -7.89 12.64 -19.00
C HIS A 45 -7.42 13.42 -20.24
N HIS A 46 -6.11 13.48 -20.48
CA HIS A 46 -5.54 14.12 -21.65
C HIS A 46 -5.90 13.36 -22.95
N PHE A 47 -5.58 12.06 -23.04
CA PHE A 47 -5.81 11.28 -24.26
C PHE A 47 -7.29 11.03 -24.59
N ALA A 48 -8.18 11.06 -23.60
CA ALA A 48 -9.62 11.04 -23.82
C ALA A 48 -10.11 12.26 -24.63
N LYS A 49 -9.37 13.37 -24.64
CA LYS A 49 -9.65 14.57 -25.45
C LYS A 49 -9.05 14.51 -26.85
N GLU A 50 -8.00 13.72 -27.04
CA GLU A 50 -7.29 13.62 -28.32
C GLU A 50 -7.89 12.55 -29.25
N THR A 51 -8.61 11.57 -28.70
CA THR A 51 -9.20 10.50 -29.50
C THR A 51 -10.54 10.90 -30.10
N SER A 52 -10.70 10.64 -31.40
CA SER A 52 -11.99 10.80 -32.12
C SER A 52 -12.89 9.57 -31.98
N CYS A 53 -12.36 8.43 -31.54
CA CYS A 53 -13.13 7.19 -31.37
C CYS A 53 -13.89 7.21 -30.04
N GLN A 54 -15.22 7.22 -30.10
CA GLN A 54 -16.07 7.28 -28.91
C GLN A 54 -15.88 6.09 -27.98
N GLN A 55 -15.71 4.88 -28.52
CA GLN A 55 -15.46 3.68 -27.70
C GLN A 55 -14.13 3.78 -26.95
N THR A 56 -13.07 4.24 -27.63
CA THR A 56 -11.76 4.45 -27.02
C THR A 56 -11.83 5.51 -25.93
N LYS A 57 -12.52 6.63 -26.17
CA LYS A 57 -12.73 7.68 -25.17
C LYS A 57 -13.38 7.12 -23.90
N GLN A 58 -14.47 6.37 -24.03
CA GLN A 58 -15.17 5.76 -22.90
C GLN A 58 -14.27 4.79 -22.11
N ALA A 59 -13.47 3.99 -22.82
CA ALA A 59 -12.52 3.07 -22.18
C ALA A 59 -11.43 3.82 -21.40
N ILE A 60 -10.88 4.89 -21.97
CA ILE A 60 -9.87 5.74 -21.31
C ILE A 60 -10.48 6.44 -20.09
N ASP A 61 -11.69 6.99 -20.20
CA ASP A 61 -12.37 7.64 -19.07
C ASP A 61 -12.62 6.66 -17.92
N LYS A 62 -13.04 5.43 -18.23
CA LYS A 62 -13.22 4.36 -17.23
C LYS A 62 -11.90 4.03 -16.54
N ALA A 63 -10.80 3.92 -17.29
CA ALA A 63 -9.47 3.69 -16.72
C ALA A 63 -9.02 4.87 -15.82
N GLY A 64 -9.24 6.11 -16.25
CA GLY A 64 -8.92 7.29 -15.45
C GLY A 64 -9.66 7.32 -14.11
N GLN A 65 -10.96 6.97 -14.10
CA GLN A 65 -11.75 6.86 -12.87
C GLN A 65 -11.30 5.71 -11.97
N MET A 66 -10.79 4.61 -12.54
CA MET A 66 -10.20 3.52 -11.77
C MET A 66 -8.92 4.00 -11.07
N HIS A 67 -8.02 4.66 -11.79
CA HIS A 67 -6.79 5.22 -11.23
C HIS A 67 -7.06 6.23 -10.10
N GLN A 68 -8.06 7.11 -10.28
CA GLN A 68 -8.49 8.03 -9.23
C GLN A 68 -8.98 7.30 -7.96
N ARG A 69 -9.75 6.20 -8.12
CA ARG A 69 -10.21 5.37 -7.01
C ARG A 69 -9.05 4.70 -6.28
N HIS A 70 -8.08 4.16 -7.03
CA HIS A 70 -6.88 3.54 -6.45
C HIS A 70 -6.03 4.56 -5.69
N TYR A 71 -5.83 5.76 -6.23
CA TYR A 71 -5.15 6.85 -5.53
C TYR A 71 -5.80 7.15 -4.18
N GLY A 72 -7.13 7.28 -4.17
CA GLY A 72 -7.90 7.49 -2.94
C GLY A 72 -7.81 6.33 -1.95
N LEU A 73 -7.73 5.09 -2.42
CA LEU A 73 -7.51 3.91 -1.57
C LEU A 73 -6.12 3.94 -0.92
N LEU A 74 -5.08 4.20 -1.72
CA LEU A 74 -3.69 4.25 -1.23
C LEU A 74 -3.48 5.36 -0.21
N LEU A 75 -4.13 6.52 -0.40
CA LEU A 75 -4.08 7.62 0.56
C LEU A 75 -4.57 7.22 1.97
N LYS A 76 -5.53 6.30 2.07
CA LYS A 76 -6.03 5.85 3.38
C LYS A 76 -4.96 5.14 4.20
N HIS A 77 -3.98 4.50 3.56
CA HIS A 77 -2.86 3.87 4.27
C HIS A 77 -1.90 4.89 4.92
N LEU A 78 -1.93 6.15 4.49
CA LEU A 78 -1.17 7.24 5.10
C LEU A 78 -1.95 7.95 6.21
N GLN A 79 -3.22 7.62 6.42
CA GLN A 79 -4.08 8.20 7.46
C GLN A 79 -4.00 7.36 8.74
N ASN A 80 -2.79 7.21 9.29
CA ASN A 80 -2.56 6.52 10.58
C ASN A 80 -1.72 7.40 11.52
N ASN A 81 -1.80 7.13 12.82
CA ASN A 81 -0.84 7.67 13.77
C ASN A 81 0.40 6.76 13.81
N ASN A 82 1.20 6.83 12.75
CA ASN A 82 2.33 5.92 12.56
C ASN A 82 3.34 5.96 13.73
N THR A 83 3.49 7.11 14.39
CA THR A 83 4.34 7.26 15.57
C THR A 83 3.88 6.35 16.71
N GLU A 84 2.58 6.26 16.98
CA GLU A 84 2.05 5.35 18.00
C GLU A 84 2.10 3.88 17.56
N GLU A 85 1.89 3.59 16.26
CA GLU A 85 2.02 2.21 15.76
C GLU A 85 3.47 1.71 15.81
N MET A 86 4.46 2.57 15.52
CA MET A 86 5.89 2.24 15.64
C MET A 86 6.29 1.84 17.07
N LYS A 87 5.67 2.45 18.10
CA LYS A 87 5.93 2.09 19.51
C LYS A 87 5.51 0.66 19.85
N LYS A 88 4.55 0.10 19.11
CA LYS A 88 4.06 -1.28 19.30
C LYS A 88 4.95 -2.32 18.62
N VAL A 89 5.88 -1.89 17.76
CA VAL A 89 6.81 -2.80 17.08
C VAL A 89 7.84 -3.29 18.09
N PRO A 90 7.98 -4.63 18.29
CA PRO A 90 9.01 -5.18 19.17
C PRO A 90 10.39 -4.72 18.74
N GLN A 91 11.14 -4.12 19.65
CA GLN A 91 12.54 -3.77 19.42
C GLN A 91 13.39 -5.02 19.59
N ILE A 92 14.19 -5.35 18.58
CA ILE A 92 15.23 -6.37 18.72
C ILE A 92 16.36 -5.71 19.52
N GLN A 93 16.66 -6.24 20.70
CA GLN A 93 17.81 -5.82 21.52
C GLN A 93 19.12 -6.31 20.92
#